data_AF-A0A0S2FAI1-F1
#
_entry.id   AF-A0A0S2FAI1-F1
#
_cell.length_a   1.000
_cell.length_b   1.000
_cell.length_c   1.000
_cell.angle_alpha   90.00
_cell.angle_beta   90.00
_cell.angle_gamma   90.00
#
_symmetry.space_group_name_H-M   'P 1'
#
loop_
_entity.id
_entity.type
_entity.pdbx_description
1 polymer ?
#
loop_
_entity_poly.entity_id
_entity_poly.type
_entity_poly.pdbx_seq_one_letter_code
_entity_poly.pdbx_strand_id
1 'polypeptide(L)'
;MTVGELQEAQHLPRRDPDRLFAVGKYQIIPGTMDGAVRGLRLDPDQRFTPELQERIFSDYLIVQKRPDIHGYITGKPGVSLHDAQEAMAAEWASVADPDTGRSRYGGVGGNRASISAERAGEALQAMRAEYKAAIDQGLTPQAAWRAVNDASPTQGRTQTTPRAPERDAMADGVLKRGEHGAEVRGMQETLNKLGYRDAQGQPLKADGDFGDRSKQALQAFQQAHGLKDDGIAGPKTLEALKKAEQAPLLSNAAHPDHAMFKGAVDGLEKLGPQAFHNRQELERAAATLTYEAKVSGLNRIDHVVPNADGSGLFAVQGGLTDPGSQRAHVNKAQAANQPVEQSTFQVQQDAPQQAAPTQEQKPKVLTA
;
A
#
# COMPACT_ATOMS: atom_id res chain seq x y z
N MET A 1 -4.92 -25.97 -5.46
CA MET A 1 -4.79 -27.06 -4.49
C MET A 1 -6.17 -27.48 -4.02
N THR A 2 -6.32 -28.76 -3.70
CA THR A 2 -7.48 -29.29 -2.98
C THR A 2 -7.39 -28.94 -1.49
N VAL A 3 -8.47 -29.18 -0.75
CA VAL A 3 -8.49 -28.99 0.70
C VAL A 3 -7.50 -29.94 1.40
N GLY A 4 -7.43 -31.20 0.96
CA GLY A 4 -6.51 -32.21 1.49
C GLY A 4 -5.03 -31.84 1.23
N GLU A 5 -4.69 -31.44 0.00
CA GLU A 5 -3.34 -30.98 -0.36
C GLU A 5 -2.91 -29.77 0.50
N LEU A 6 -3.85 -28.86 0.79
CA LEU A 6 -3.58 -27.73 1.67
C LEU A 6 -3.34 -28.17 3.10
N GLN A 7 -4.18 -29.05 3.66
CA GLN A 7 -3.97 -29.56 5.01
C GLN A 7 -2.61 -30.25 5.16
N GLU A 8 -2.20 -31.05 4.17
CA GLU A 8 -0.87 -31.67 4.16
C GLU A 8 0.24 -30.62 4.16
N ALA A 9 0.20 -29.66 3.23
CA ALA A 9 1.17 -28.57 3.16
C ALA A 9 1.20 -27.69 4.44
N GLN A 10 0.07 -27.51 5.10
CA GLN A 10 -0.06 -26.76 6.35
C GLN A 10 0.56 -27.47 7.57
N HIS A 11 0.58 -28.80 7.54
CA HIS A 11 1.09 -29.67 8.61
C HIS A 11 2.56 -30.08 8.45
N LEU A 12 3.20 -29.71 7.34
CA LEU A 12 4.64 -29.89 7.17
C LEU A 12 5.44 -29.28 8.33
N PRO A 13 6.63 -29.82 8.66
CA PRO A 13 7.49 -29.31 9.72
C PRO A 13 7.78 -27.81 9.56
N ARG A 14 7.90 -27.05 10.67
CA ARG A 14 8.06 -25.58 10.64
C ARG A 14 9.18 -25.04 9.75
N ARG A 15 10.23 -25.83 9.48
CA ARG A 15 11.40 -25.45 8.65
C ARG A 15 11.32 -25.98 7.22
N ASP A 16 10.26 -26.70 6.88
CA ASP A 16 10.05 -27.26 5.56
C ASP A 16 9.73 -26.12 4.56
N PRO A 17 10.46 -26.00 3.43
CA PRO A 17 10.27 -24.92 2.47
C PRO A 17 8.91 -24.97 1.77
N ASP A 18 8.26 -26.14 1.71
CA ASP A 18 6.97 -26.32 1.07
C ASP A 18 5.80 -26.08 2.04
N ARG A 19 6.10 -25.75 3.30
CA ARG A 19 5.09 -25.48 4.32
C ARG A 19 4.34 -24.20 4.03
N LEU A 20 3.03 -24.31 3.84
CA LEU A 20 2.12 -23.17 3.78
C LEU A 20 1.56 -22.91 5.17
N PHE A 21 1.98 -21.87 5.90
CA PHE A 21 1.42 -21.66 7.24
C PHE A 21 0.00 -21.08 7.22
N ALA A 22 -0.20 -19.98 6.49
CA ALA A 22 -1.47 -19.29 6.35
C ALA A 22 -1.84 -19.19 4.87
N VAL A 23 -3.10 -19.47 4.52
CA VAL A 23 -3.52 -19.55 3.11
C VAL A 23 -4.80 -18.77 2.83
N GLY A 24 -4.92 -18.26 1.60
CA GLY A 24 -6.14 -17.61 1.11
C GLY A 24 -6.37 -16.17 1.62
N LYS A 25 -7.50 -15.60 1.20
CA LYS A 25 -7.98 -14.23 1.51
C LYS A 25 -8.01 -13.95 3.02
N TYR A 26 -8.37 -14.95 3.80
CA TYR A 26 -8.53 -14.84 5.26
C TYR A 26 -7.33 -15.36 6.07
N GLN A 27 -6.21 -15.68 5.42
CA GLN A 27 -5.00 -16.17 6.07
C GLN A 27 -5.28 -17.36 7.02
N ILE A 28 -6.01 -18.36 6.51
CA ILE A 28 -6.47 -19.52 7.27
C ILE A 28 -5.25 -20.36 7.69
N ILE A 29 -5.06 -20.53 9.01
CA ILE A 29 -3.98 -21.32 9.63
C ILE A 29 -4.40 -22.80 9.81
N PRO A 30 -3.47 -23.74 10.10
CA PRO A 30 -3.74 -25.18 10.05
C PRO A 30 -4.90 -25.60 10.96
N GLY A 31 -4.89 -25.16 12.22
CA GLY A 31 -5.97 -25.50 13.16
C GLY A 31 -7.35 -24.93 12.77
N THR A 32 -7.38 -23.80 12.08
CA THR A 32 -8.63 -23.24 11.54
C THR A 32 -9.11 -24.06 10.33
N MET A 33 -8.19 -24.50 9.46
CA MET A 33 -8.52 -25.38 8.34
C MET A 33 -9.08 -26.71 8.84
N ASP A 34 -8.43 -27.39 9.78
CA ASP A 34 -8.89 -28.66 10.34
C ASP A 34 -10.25 -28.55 11.04
N GLY A 35 -10.45 -27.41 11.70
CA GLY A 35 -11.72 -27.05 12.28
C GLY A 35 -12.82 -26.91 11.22
N ALA A 36 -12.55 -26.18 10.14
CA ALA A 36 -13.49 -25.97 9.04
C ALA A 36 -13.81 -27.28 8.31
N VAL A 37 -12.81 -28.13 8.07
CA VAL A 37 -13.00 -29.45 7.42
C VAL A 37 -13.94 -30.32 8.22
N ARG A 38 -13.73 -30.42 9.55
CA ARG A 38 -14.62 -31.18 10.43
C ARG A 38 -16.01 -30.53 10.57
N GLY A 39 -16.05 -29.22 10.77
CA GLY A 39 -17.28 -28.47 11.06
C GLY A 39 -18.22 -28.36 9.85
N LEU A 40 -17.68 -28.16 8.66
CA LEU A 40 -18.45 -28.03 7.41
C LEU A 40 -18.50 -29.34 6.61
N ARG A 41 -17.87 -30.42 7.10
CA ARG A 41 -17.73 -31.70 6.41
C ARG A 41 -17.17 -31.51 5.00
N LEU A 42 -16.07 -30.76 4.90
CA LEU A 42 -15.43 -30.47 3.63
C LEU A 42 -14.86 -31.75 3.04
N ASP A 43 -15.21 -32.03 1.78
CA ASP A 43 -14.54 -33.04 0.96
C ASP A 43 -13.06 -32.66 0.77
N PRO A 44 -12.09 -33.53 1.16
CA PRO A 44 -10.66 -33.30 0.96
C PRO A 44 -10.28 -33.11 -0.51
N ASP A 45 -11.01 -33.72 -1.44
CA ASP A 45 -10.69 -33.67 -2.87
C ASP A 45 -11.26 -32.41 -3.56
N GLN A 46 -12.14 -31.67 -2.89
CA GLN A 46 -12.68 -30.43 -3.45
C GLN A 46 -11.61 -29.34 -3.53
N ARG A 47 -11.73 -28.44 -4.51
CA ARG A 47 -10.81 -27.32 -4.68
C ARG A 47 -11.03 -26.25 -3.61
N PHE A 48 -9.93 -25.66 -3.14
CA PHE A 48 -9.94 -24.49 -2.28
C PHE A 48 -10.17 -23.18 -3.06
N THR A 49 -11.40 -22.99 -3.52
CA THR A 49 -11.79 -21.84 -4.34
C THR A 49 -12.07 -20.58 -3.50
N PRO A 50 -12.17 -19.39 -4.11
CA PRO A 50 -12.64 -18.19 -3.41
C PRO A 50 -13.98 -18.38 -2.73
N GLU A 51 -14.93 -19.05 -3.36
CA GLU A 51 -16.27 -19.31 -2.82
C GLU A 51 -16.20 -20.22 -1.59
N LEU A 52 -15.30 -21.22 -1.59
CA LEU A 52 -15.07 -22.05 -0.41
C LEU A 52 -14.45 -21.24 0.73
N GLN A 53 -13.58 -20.27 0.45
CA GLN A 53 -13.02 -19.38 1.46
C GLN A 53 -14.10 -18.50 2.11
N GLU A 54 -15.05 -17.98 1.32
CA GLU A 54 -16.21 -17.26 1.84
C GLU A 54 -17.11 -18.16 2.71
N ARG A 55 -17.32 -19.41 2.29
CA ARG A 55 -18.09 -20.39 3.09
C ARG A 55 -17.41 -20.73 4.41
N ILE A 56 -16.09 -20.90 4.41
CA ILE A 56 -15.31 -21.12 5.64
C ILE A 56 -15.40 -19.90 6.57
N PHE A 57 -15.33 -18.69 6.02
CA PHE A 57 -15.49 -17.47 6.81
C PHE A 57 -16.89 -17.37 7.43
N SER A 58 -17.94 -17.52 6.62
CA SER A 58 -19.32 -17.40 7.07
C SER A 58 -19.77 -18.52 7.99
N ASP A 59 -19.76 -19.75 7.46
CA ASP A 59 -20.46 -20.87 8.09
C ASP A 59 -19.61 -21.49 9.20
N TYR A 60 -18.28 -21.39 9.11
CA TYR A 60 -17.40 -21.94 10.14
C TYR A 60 -16.92 -20.87 11.13
N LEU A 61 -16.21 -19.83 10.70
CA LEU A 61 -15.63 -18.87 11.64
C LEU A 61 -16.71 -18.10 12.42
N ILE A 62 -17.74 -17.63 11.72
CA ILE A 62 -18.80 -16.83 12.35
C ILE A 62 -19.88 -17.73 12.97
N VAL A 63 -20.47 -18.66 12.20
CA VAL A 63 -21.63 -19.41 12.70
C VAL A 63 -21.26 -20.50 13.72
N GLN A 64 -20.21 -21.31 13.45
CA GLN A 64 -19.85 -22.43 14.33
C GLN A 64 -18.83 -22.07 15.42
N LYS A 65 -17.75 -21.36 15.05
CA LYS A 65 -16.62 -21.10 15.95
C LYS A 65 -16.85 -19.90 16.87
N ARG A 66 -17.55 -18.86 16.39
CA ARG A 66 -17.93 -17.66 17.15
C ARG A 66 -19.43 -17.40 17.12
N PRO A 67 -20.23 -18.29 17.72
CA PRO A 67 -21.69 -18.23 17.62
C PRO A 67 -22.30 -16.93 18.16
N ASP A 68 -21.59 -16.16 18.99
CA ASP A 68 -22.07 -14.88 19.51
C ASP A 68 -22.07 -13.76 18.46
N ILE A 69 -21.18 -13.81 17.45
CA ILE A 69 -21.22 -12.87 16.30
C ILE A 69 -22.52 -13.08 15.52
N HIS A 70 -22.77 -14.33 15.10
CA HIS A 70 -24.00 -14.69 14.41
C HIS A 70 -25.24 -14.47 15.30
N GLY A 71 -25.15 -14.82 16.58
CA GLY A 71 -26.23 -14.66 17.56
C GLY A 71 -26.64 -13.21 17.72
N TYR A 72 -25.69 -12.29 17.82
CA TYR A 72 -25.98 -10.86 17.90
C TYR A 72 -26.67 -10.34 16.64
N ILE A 73 -26.12 -10.66 15.46
CA ILE A 73 -26.66 -10.20 14.16
C ILE A 73 -28.09 -10.73 13.93
N THR A 74 -28.34 -11.98 14.30
CA THR A 74 -29.64 -12.62 14.12
C THR A 74 -30.64 -12.34 15.23
N GLY A 75 -30.24 -11.57 16.26
CA GLY A 75 -31.11 -11.18 17.36
C GLY A 75 -31.40 -12.31 18.37
N LYS A 76 -30.49 -13.28 18.50
CA LYS A 76 -30.57 -14.36 19.50
C LYS A 76 -30.71 -13.76 20.92
N PRO A 77 -31.74 -14.15 21.70
CA PRO A 77 -31.91 -13.69 23.07
C PRO A 77 -30.68 -14.01 23.93
N GLY A 78 -30.27 -13.05 24.75
CA GLY A 78 -29.15 -13.21 25.68
C GLY A 78 -27.76 -12.99 25.08
N VAL A 79 -27.64 -12.66 23.79
CA VAL A 79 -26.35 -12.28 23.18
C VAL A 79 -26.28 -10.76 23.02
N SER A 80 -25.34 -10.14 23.71
CA SER A 80 -25.11 -8.69 23.69
C SER A 80 -24.14 -8.27 22.58
N LEU A 81 -24.07 -6.96 22.34
CA LEU A 81 -23.07 -6.38 21.42
C LEU A 81 -21.64 -6.64 21.93
N HIS A 82 -21.45 -6.57 23.25
CA HIS A 82 -20.17 -6.79 23.89
C HIS A 82 -19.70 -8.24 23.68
N ASP A 83 -20.57 -9.24 23.87
CA ASP A 83 -20.26 -10.66 23.61
C ASP A 83 -19.80 -10.88 22.15
N ALA A 84 -20.46 -10.23 21.20
CA ALA A 84 -20.09 -10.30 19.80
C ALA A 84 -18.76 -9.59 19.50
N GLN A 85 -18.51 -8.42 20.09
CA GLN A 85 -17.23 -7.70 19.96
C GLN A 85 -16.08 -8.49 20.57
N GLU A 86 -16.29 -9.11 21.74
CA GLU A 86 -15.35 -10.06 22.28
C GLU A 86 -15.13 -11.18 21.28
N ALA A 87 -16.18 -11.88 20.83
CA ALA A 87 -16.02 -12.98 19.89
C ALA A 87 -15.21 -12.59 18.63
N MET A 88 -15.40 -11.37 18.09
CA MET A 88 -14.56 -10.82 17.01
C MET A 88 -13.09 -10.65 17.41
N ALA A 89 -12.81 -10.07 18.58
CA ALA A 89 -11.45 -9.87 19.09
C ALA A 89 -10.72 -11.20 19.37
N ALA A 90 -11.43 -12.31 19.59
CA ALA A 90 -10.81 -13.63 19.68
C ALA A 90 -10.47 -14.21 18.31
N GLU A 91 -11.21 -13.91 17.26
CA GLU A 91 -10.86 -14.47 15.95
C GLU A 91 -9.82 -13.64 15.22
N TRP A 92 -9.89 -12.32 15.35
CA TRP A 92 -9.06 -11.42 14.57
C TRP A 92 -8.21 -10.54 15.47
N ALA A 93 -6.89 -10.74 15.41
CA ALA A 93 -5.92 -9.96 16.18
C ALA A 93 -5.94 -8.46 15.86
N SER A 94 -6.46 -8.08 14.69
CA SER A 94 -6.67 -6.69 14.27
C SER A 94 -7.86 -6.03 14.98
N VAL A 95 -8.79 -6.78 15.55
CA VAL A 95 -9.94 -6.25 16.30
C VAL A 95 -9.55 -6.06 17.76
N ALA A 96 -9.77 -4.85 18.26
CA ALA A 96 -9.57 -4.54 19.66
C ALA A 96 -10.59 -5.27 20.52
N ASP A 97 -10.10 -5.84 21.61
CA ASP A 97 -10.89 -6.32 22.71
C ASP A 97 -11.69 -5.15 23.32
N PRO A 98 -13.02 -5.32 23.53
CA PRO A 98 -13.89 -4.22 23.95
C PRO A 98 -13.57 -3.66 25.34
N ASP A 99 -12.96 -4.45 26.22
CA ASP A 99 -12.62 -4.01 27.58
C ASP A 99 -11.26 -3.33 27.63
N THR A 100 -10.29 -3.85 26.88
CA THR A 100 -8.90 -3.36 26.97
C THR A 100 -8.52 -2.37 25.87
N GLY A 101 -9.31 -2.29 24.79
CA GLY A 101 -8.99 -1.51 23.60
C GLY A 101 -7.74 -1.99 22.85
N ARG A 102 -7.24 -3.19 23.18
CA ARG A 102 -6.00 -3.76 22.63
C ARG A 102 -6.26 -5.08 21.94
N SER A 103 -5.29 -5.57 21.16
CA SER A 103 -5.38 -6.92 20.61
C SER A 103 -5.29 -7.94 21.75
N ARG A 104 -6.13 -8.95 21.72
CA ARG A 104 -5.99 -10.13 22.61
C ARG A 104 -4.70 -10.92 22.38
N TYR A 105 -4.06 -10.68 21.25
CA TYR A 105 -2.81 -11.32 20.86
C TYR A 105 -1.59 -10.39 21.06
N GLY A 106 -1.76 -9.30 21.84
CA GLY A 106 -0.69 -8.38 22.17
C GLY A 106 0.53 -9.11 22.76
N GLY A 107 1.71 -8.83 22.21
CA GLY A 107 2.97 -9.47 22.62
C GLY A 107 3.33 -10.74 21.85
N VAL A 108 2.43 -11.29 21.04
CA VAL A 108 2.71 -12.41 20.12
C VAL A 108 2.93 -11.87 18.72
N GLY A 109 4.12 -12.06 18.14
CA GLY A 109 4.40 -11.76 16.73
C GLY A 109 4.19 -10.30 16.29
N GLY A 110 4.22 -9.34 17.23
CA GLY A 110 3.99 -7.92 16.93
C GLY A 110 2.52 -7.54 16.69
N ASN A 111 1.57 -8.42 16.98
CA ASN A 111 0.14 -8.17 16.78
C ASN A 111 -0.36 -6.94 17.56
N ARG A 112 -1.10 -6.07 16.88
CA ARG A 112 -1.76 -4.88 17.44
C ARG A 112 -3.15 -4.73 16.84
N ALA A 113 -4.09 -4.25 17.65
CA ALA A 113 -5.42 -3.93 17.16
C ALA A 113 -5.34 -2.68 16.26
N SER A 114 -5.90 -2.79 15.06
CA SER A 114 -6.03 -1.72 14.08
C SER A 114 -7.49 -1.31 13.84
N ILE A 115 -8.44 -2.11 14.33
CA ILE A 115 -9.88 -1.88 14.32
C ILE A 115 -10.29 -1.70 15.78
N SER A 116 -10.89 -0.56 16.12
CA SER A 116 -11.39 -0.32 17.48
C SER A 116 -12.62 -1.18 17.78
N ALA A 117 -12.86 -1.44 19.06
CA ALA A 117 -14.06 -2.15 19.49
C ALA A 117 -15.32 -1.39 19.05
N GLU A 118 -15.33 -0.07 19.19
CA GLU A 118 -16.39 0.80 18.68
C GLU A 118 -16.67 0.56 17.20
N ARG A 119 -15.64 0.56 16.35
CA ARG A 119 -15.80 0.32 14.91
C ARG A 119 -16.30 -1.08 14.60
N ALA A 120 -15.84 -2.09 15.33
CA ALA A 120 -16.36 -3.45 15.22
C ALA A 120 -17.84 -3.51 15.66
N GLY A 121 -18.21 -2.74 16.69
CA GLY A 121 -19.57 -2.67 17.19
C GLY A 121 -20.54 -2.00 16.20
N GLU A 122 -20.12 -0.90 15.57
CA GLU A 122 -20.87 -0.27 14.48
C GLU A 122 -21.15 -1.24 13.33
N ALA A 123 -20.14 -2.02 12.93
CA ALA A 123 -20.30 -3.01 11.86
C ALA A 123 -21.30 -4.11 12.25
N LEU A 124 -21.22 -4.64 13.47
CA LEU A 124 -22.17 -5.63 14.00
C LEU A 124 -23.60 -5.09 14.05
N GLN A 125 -23.77 -3.84 14.47
CA GLN A 125 -25.08 -3.16 14.52
C GLN A 125 -25.65 -2.97 13.11
N ALA A 126 -24.83 -2.55 12.14
CA ALA A 126 -25.25 -2.41 10.75
C ALA A 126 -25.68 -3.76 10.16
N MET A 127 -24.88 -4.81 10.33
CA MET A 127 -25.23 -6.17 9.90
C MET A 127 -26.52 -6.67 10.54
N ARG A 128 -26.73 -6.39 11.83
CA ARG A 128 -27.98 -6.71 12.53
C ARG A 128 -29.19 -5.98 11.96
N ALA A 129 -29.03 -4.70 11.63
CA ALA A 129 -30.09 -3.90 11.03
C ALA A 129 -30.44 -4.41 9.61
N GLU A 130 -29.44 -4.74 8.80
CA GLU A 130 -29.64 -5.34 7.47
C GLU A 130 -30.31 -6.71 7.55
N TYR A 131 -29.87 -7.56 8.49
CA TYR A 131 -30.51 -8.86 8.74
C TYR A 131 -31.98 -8.67 9.11
N LYS A 132 -32.27 -7.76 10.03
CA LYS A 132 -33.64 -7.45 10.43
C LYS A 132 -34.47 -6.96 9.24
N ALA A 133 -33.93 -6.05 8.43
CA ALA A 133 -34.63 -5.53 7.25
C ALA A 133 -34.92 -6.63 6.23
N ALA A 134 -34.00 -7.57 6.01
CA ALA A 134 -34.21 -8.72 5.14
C ALA A 134 -35.33 -9.63 5.66
N ILE A 135 -35.35 -9.90 6.96
CA ILE A 135 -36.44 -10.65 7.61
C ILE A 135 -37.78 -9.92 7.45
N ASP A 136 -37.81 -8.61 7.69
CA ASP A 136 -39.02 -7.78 7.56
C ASP A 136 -39.53 -7.76 6.09
N GLN A 137 -38.63 -7.93 5.11
CA GLN A 137 -38.95 -8.10 3.68
C GLN A 137 -39.40 -9.53 3.30
N GLY A 138 -39.51 -10.43 4.27
CA GLY A 138 -40.01 -11.80 4.08
C GLY A 138 -38.96 -12.81 3.64
N LEU A 139 -37.66 -12.48 3.70
CA LEU A 139 -36.60 -13.47 3.46
C LEU A 139 -36.58 -14.50 4.60
N THR A 140 -36.24 -15.75 4.25
CA THR A 140 -35.98 -16.76 5.28
C THR A 140 -34.72 -16.40 6.08
N PRO A 141 -34.57 -16.85 7.34
CA PRO A 141 -33.36 -16.60 8.13
C PRO A 141 -32.06 -16.94 7.41
N GLN A 142 -32.03 -18.05 6.68
CA GLN A 142 -30.86 -18.46 5.91
C GLN A 142 -30.59 -17.53 4.71
N ALA A 143 -31.63 -17.08 4.01
CA ALA A 143 -31.48 -16.14 2.90
C ALA A 143 -31.08 -14.75 3.38
N ALA A 144 -31.65 -14.29 4.52
CA ALA A 144 -31.27 -13.04 5.17
C ALA A 144 -29.82 -13.08 5.66
N TRP A 145 -29.39 -14.18 6.29
CA TRP A 145 -27.99 -14.39 6.70
C TRP A 145 -27.04 -14.32 5.50
N ARG A 146 -27.34 -15.05 4.42
CA ARG A 146 -26.57 -14.98 3.18
C ARG A 146 -26.55 -13.57 2.59
N ALA A 147 -27.66 -12.85 2.56
CA ALA A 147 -27.71 -11.49 2.01
C ALA A 147 -26.82 -10.50 2.78
N VAL A 148 -26.74 -10.63 4.10
CA VAL A 148 -25.92 -9.79 4.98
C VAL A 148 -24.44 -10.18 4.93
N ASN A 149 -24.15 -11.47 4.73
CA ASN A 149 -22.80 -12.00 4.76
C ASN A 149 -22.14 -12.06 3.36
N ASP A 150 -22.90 -12.26 2.29
CA ASP A 150 -22.44 -12.36 0.89
C ASP A 150 -22.39 -11.00 0.19
N ALA A 151 -22.88 -9.93 0.84
CA ALA A 151 -22.69 -8.55 0.39
C ALA A 151 -21.20 -8.18 0.43
N SER A 152 -20.46 -8.61 -0.59
CA SER A 152 -19.18 -8.02 -0.93
C SER A 152 -19.37 -6.52 -1.21
N PRO A 153 -18.43 -5.63 -0.84
CA PRO A 153 -18.52 -4.18 -1.08
C PRO A 153 -18.50 -3.76 -2.56
N THR A 154 -18.60 -4.72 -3.49
CA THR A 154 -18.29 -4.57 -4.92
C THR A 154 -19.50 -4.65 -5.84
N GLN A 155 -20.74 -4.65 -5.33
CA GLN A 155 -21.90 -4.39 -6.17
C GLN A 155 -22.56 -3.08 -5.76
N GLY A 156 -22.49 -2.12 -6.68
CA GLY A 156 -23.08 -0.80 -6.55
C GLY A 156 -24.52 -0.88 -6.08
N ARG A 157 -24.73 -0.57 -4.81
CA ARG A 157 -26.04 -0.15 -4.31
C ARG A 157 -26.08 1.36 -4.52
N THR A 158 -26.82 1.79 -5.55
CA THR A 158 -27.44 3.11 -5.57
C THR A 158 -28.26 3.26 -4.30
N GLN A 159 -27.76 4.00 -3.29
CA GLN A 159 -28.53 4.36 -2.10
C GLN A 159 -28.60 5.88 -1.97
N THR A 160 -29.74 6.42 -2.41
CA THR A 160 -30.30 7.67 -1.92
C THR A 160 -30.96 7.41 -0.57
N THR A 161 -30.30 7.70 0.57
CA THR A 161 -30.81 8.27 1.86
C THR A 161 -29.79 8.10 3.01
N PRO A 162 -29.79 8.97 4.05
CA PRO A 162 -28.57 9.69 4.48
C PRO A 162 -27.65 8.97 5.48
N ARG A 163 -26.34 9.03 5.20
CA ARG A 163 -25.22 8.66 6.09
C ARG A 163 -25.08 9.71 7.21
N ALA A 164 -24.95 9.27 8.46
CA ALA A 164 -24.46 10.11 9.57
C ALA A 164 -23.09 10.69 9.18
N PRO A 165 -22.78 11.96 9.53
CA PRO A 165 -21.94 12.83 8.71
C PRO A 165 -20.61 12.15 8.38
N GLU A 166 -20.53 11.76 7.12
CA GLU A 166 -19.32 11.70 6.35
C GLU A 166 -18.44 12.88 6.76
N ARG A 167 -17.29 12.59 7.40
CA ARG A 167 -16.31 13.66 7.63
C ARG A 167 -15.82 14.09 6.25
N ASP A 168 -16.22 15.29 5.85
CA ASP A 168 -15.67 15.97 4.70
C ASP A 168 -14.14 15.88 4.79
N ALA A 169 -13.51 15.57 3.67
CA ALA A 169 -12.07 15.60 3.58
C ALA A 169 -11.54 16.94 4.11
N MET A 170 -10.46 16.91 4.90
CA MET A 170 -9.86 18.09 5.56
C MET A 170 -10.69 18.74 6.67
N ALA A 171 -11.78 18.15 7.17
CA ALA A 171 -12.58 18.73 8.26
C ALA A 171 -11.77 19.05 9.55
N ASP A 172 -10.69 18.31 9.80
CA ASP A 172 -9.74 18.53 10.90
C ASP A 172 -8.32 18.94 10.41
N GLY A 173 -8.21 19.32 9.13
CA GLY A 173 -6.96 19.77 8.51
C GLY A 173 -6.01 18.64 8.09
N VAL A 174 -6.45 17.38 8.11
CA VAL A 174 -5.69 16.24 7.57
C VAL A 174 -6.53 15.42 6.59
N LEU A 175 -5.88 14.59 5.78
CA LEU A 175 -6.53 13.50 5.05
C LEU A 175 -6.18 12.15 5.67
N LYS A 176 -7.17 11.31 5.98
CA LYS A 176 -6.92 9.96 6.50
C LYS A 176 -7.92 8.93 6.00
N ARG A 177 -7.56 7.66 6.17
CA ARG A 177 -8.41 6.53 5.76
C ARG A 177 -9.84 6.67 6.29
N GLY A 178 -10.80 6.52 5.38
CA GLY A 178 -12.24 6.62 5.64
C GLY A 178 -12.86 7.96 5.28
N GLU A 179 -12.06 8.99 5.02
CA GLU A 179 -12.51 10.25 4.45
C GLU A 179 -12.71 10.15 2.94
N HIS A 180 -13.53 11.04 2.41
CA HIS A 180 -13.76 11.13 0.98
C HIS A 180 -14.07 12.57 0.57
N GLY A 181 -13.85 12.89 -0.71
CA GLY A 181 -14.05 14.24 -1.22
C GLY A 181 -13.07 14.62 -2.33
N ALA A 182 -13.18 15.86 -2.79
CA ALA A 182 -12.33 16.39 -3.87
C ALA A 182 -10.85 16.45 -3.45
N GLU A 183 -10.59 16.67 -2.17
CA GLU A 183 -9.26 16.77 -1.57
C GLU A 183 -8.57 15.41 -1.53
N VAL A 184 -9.30 14.34 -1.20
CA VAL A 184 -8.81 12.96 -1.30
C VAL A 184 -8.52 12.61 -2.75
N ARG A 185 -9.40 13.00 -3.68
CA ARG A 185 -9.19 12.79 -5.11
C ARG A 185 -7.91 13.49 -5.59
N GLY A 186 -7.74 14.76 -5.25
CA GLY A 186 -6.54 15.53 -5.61
C GLY A 186 -5.26 14.91 -5.04
N MET A 187 -5.29 14.40 -3.80
CA MET A 187 -4.18 13.64 -3.22
C MET A 187 -3.89 12.37 -4.03
N GLN A 188 -4.91 11.58 -4.38
CA GLN A 188 -4.76 10.36 -5.18
C GLN A 188 -4.19 10.65 -6.58
N GLU A 189 -4.66 11.73 -7.24
CA GLU A 189 -4.14 12.20 -8.52
C GLU A 189 -2.68 12.63 -8.42
N THR A 190 -2.33 13.37 -7.36
CA THR A 190 -0.97 13.79 -7.10
C THR A 190 -0.05 12.59 -6.86
N LEU A 191 -0.46 11.63 -6.02
CA LEU A 191 0.30 10.41 -5.76
C LEU A 191 0.53 9.61 -7.06
N ASN A 192 -0.52 9.44 -7.89
CA ASN A 192 -0.39 8.78 -9.18
C ASN A 192 0.58 9.51 -10.12
N LYS A 193 0.47 10.84 -10.20
CA LYS A 193 1.33 11.68 -11.02
C LYS A 193 2.79 11.57 -10.57
N LEU A 194 3.02 11.51 -9.27
CA LEU A 194 4.35 11.30 -8.67
C LEU A 194 4.82 9.83 -8.72
N GLY A 195 4.01 8.93 -9.30
CA GLY A 195 4.35 7.52 -9.48
C GLY A 195 4.19 6.65 -8.24
N TYR A 196 3.60 7.16 -7.15
CA TYR A 196 3.29 6.38 -5.96
C TYR A 196 2.06 5.50 -6.18
N ARG A 197 2.22 4.22 -5.84
CA ARG A 197 1.27 3.15 -6.12
C ARG A 197 0.92 2.39 -4.85
N ASP A 198 -0.08 1.52 -4.94
CA ASP A 198 -0.36 0.62 -3.83
C ASP A 198 0.73 -0.44 -3.64
N ALA A 199 0.57 -1.29 -2.62
CA ALA A 199 1.55 -2.33 -2.29
C ALA A 199 1.72 -3.39 -3.40
N GLN A 200 0.82 -3.46 -4.38
CA GLN A 200 0.89 -4.36 -5.52
C GLN A 200 1.45 -3.67 -6.78
N GLY A 201 1.92 -2.42 -6.67
CA GLY A 201 2.43 -1.65 -7.80
C GLY A 201 1.35 -1.20 -8.79
N GLN A 202 0.09 -1.21 -8.38
CA GLN A 202 -1.02 -0.75 -9.21
C GLN A 202 -1.30 0.75 -8.96
N PRO A 203 -1.64 1.52 -10.01
CA PRO A 203 -2.00 2.92 -9.83
C PRO A 203 -3.28 3.03 -8.99
N LEU A 204 -3.39 4.13 -8.25
CA LEU A 204 -4.57 4.46 -7.47
C LEU A 204 -5.74 4.79 -8.41
N LYS A 205 -6.94 4.45 -7.98
CA LYS A 205 -8.14 5.05 -8.55
C LYS A 205 -8.37 6.39 -7.85
N ALA A 206 -8.43 7.47 -8.63
CA ALA A 206 -8.74 8.80 -8.12
C ALA A 206 -10.25 9.00 -7.93
N ASP A 207 -10.90 8.12 -7.17
CA ASP A 207 -12.34 8.21 -6.94
C ASP A 207 -12.72 9.22 -5.85
N GLY A 208 -11.75 9.65 -5.06
CA GLY A 208 -11.99 10.51 -3.91
C GLY A 208 -12.30 9.73 -2.64
N ASP A 209 -12.12 8.41 -2.61
CA ASP A 209 -12.29 7.59 -1.40
C ASP A 209 -10.94 7.20 -0.79
N PHE A 210 -10.68 7.61 0.44
CA PHE A 210 -9.40 7.30 1.10
C PHE A 210 -9.47 5.88 1.67
N GLY A 211 -9.23 4.90 0.80
CA GLY A 211 -9.14 3.47 1.14
C GLY A 211 -7.73 3.00 1.48
N ASP A 212 -7.58 1.70 1.72
CA ASP A 212 -6.28 1.09 2.07
C ASP A 212 -5.22 1.27 0.97
N ARG A 213 -5.62 1.24 -0.31
CA ARG A 213 -4.71 1.48 -1.44
C ARG A 213 -4.14 2.90 -1.40
N SER A 214 -4.98 3.91 -1.15
CA SER A 214 -4.56 5.31 -0.98
C SER A 214 -3.66 5.47 0.24
N LYS A 215 -3.96 4.77 1.34
CA LYS A 215 -3.10 4.75 2.52
C LYS A 215 -1.72 4.19 2.17
N GLN A 216 -1.63 3.04 1.51
CA GLN A 216 -0.36 2.42 1.14
C GLN A 216 0.49 3.33 0.25
N ALA A 217 -0.12 3.94 -0.77
CA ALA A 217 0.59 4.88 -1.64
C ALA A 217 1.06 6.13 -0.89
N LEU A 218 0.24 6.65 0.03
CA LEU A 218 0.62 7.77 0.87
C LEU A 218 1.77 7.40 1.83
N GLN A 219 1.75 6.19 2.39
CA GLN A 219 2.82 5.67 3.25
C GLN A 219 4.14 5.54 2.47
N ALA A 220 4.08 5.03 1.24
CA ALA A 220 5.24 4.99 0.35
C ALA A 220 5.79 6.39 0.06
N PHE A 221 4.91 7.37 -0.21
CA PHE A 221 5.28 8.78 -0.32
C PHE A 221 5.92 9.31 0.97
N GLN A 222 5.31 9.04 2.12
CA GLN A 222 5.83 9.52 3.41
C GLN A 222 7.22 8.96 3.70
N GLN A 223 7.44 7.65 3.49
CA GLN A 223 8.75 7.04 3.66
C GLN A 223 9.79 7.64 2.73
N ALA A 224 9.46 7.76 1.44
CA ALA A 224 10.36 8.31 0.43
C ALA A 224 10.69 9.80 0.66
N HIS A 225 9.85 10.52 1.39
CA HIS A 225 10.03 11.94 1.68
C HIS A 225 10.57 12.21 3.09
N GLY A 226 10.99 11.17 3.83
CA GLY A 226 11.49 11.30 5.21
C GLY A 226 10.42 11.81 6.20
N LEU A 227 9.15 11.63 5.87
CA LEU A 227 8.00 11.99 6.69
C LEU A 227 7.63 10.83 7.61
N LYS A 228 6.75 11.12 8.58
CA LYS A 228 6.18 10.09 9.44
C LYS A 228 5.27 9.18 8.60
N ASP A 229 5.63 7.90 8.52
CA ASP A 229 4.86 6.86 7.83
C ASP A 229 3.67 6.37 8.70
N ASP A 230 2.64 7.20 8.80
CA ASP A 230 1.40 6.87 9.51
C ASP A 230 0.18 6.73 8.59
N GLY A 231 0.35 7.03 7.29
CA GLY A 231 -0.70 7.01 6.29
C GLY A 231 -1.75 8.10 6.52
N ILE A 232 -1.36 9.22 7.17
CA ILE A 232 -2.19 10.40 7.38
C ILE A 232 -1.56 11.60 6.67
N ALA A 233 -2.29 12.21 5.74
CA ALA A 233 -1.84 13.42 5.07
C ALA A 233 -2.10 14.64 5.95
N GLY A 234 -1.27 14.83 6.98
CA GLY A 234 -1.27 16.05 7.78
C GLY A 234 -0.61 17.23 7.05
N PRO A 235 -0.56 18.43 7.66
CA PRO A 235 -0.05 19.65 7.02
C PRO A 235 1.32 19.49 6.35
N LYS A 236 2.27 18.81 7.02
CA LYS A 236 3.60 18.54 6.47
C LYS A 236 3.56 17.64 5.23
N THR A 237 2.71 16.61 5.25
CA THR A 237 2.54 15.69 4.12
C THR A 237 1.88 16.39 2.94
N LEU A 238 0.86 17.20 3.19
CA LEU A 238 0.16 17.97 2.16
C LEU A 238 1.06 19.04 1.52
N GLU A 239 1.87 19.73 2.33
CA GLU A 239 2.87 20.67 1.82
C GLU A 239 3.93 19.95 0.96
N ALA A 240 4.40 18.78 1.41
CA ALA A 240 5.34 17.96 0.64
C ALA A 240 4.75 17.49 -0.69
N LEU A 241 3.49 17.03 -0.71
CA LEU A 241 2.79 16.64 -1.94
C LEU A 241 2.70 17.82 -2.92
N LYS A 242 2.31 19.00 -2.42
CA LYS A 242 2.21 20.22 -3.25
C LYS A 242 3.56 20.65 -3.81
N LYS A 243 4.63 20.62 -3.00
CA LYS A 243 5.98 20.94 -3.48
C LYS A 243 6.46 19.95 -4.53
N ALA A 244 6.25 18.66 -4.28
CA ALA A 244 6.61 17.59 -5.21
C ALA A 244 5.87 17.72 -6.55
N GLU A 245 4.58 18.11 -6.52
CA GLU A 245 3.80 18.33 -7.73
C GLU A 245 4.29 19.53 -8.57
N GLN A 246 4.77 20.58 -7.91
CA GLN A 246 5.19 21.83 -8.57
C GLN A 246 6.64 21.80 -9.06
N ALA A 247 7.46 20.87 -8.56
CA ALA A 247 8.85 20.76 -8.96
C ALA A 247 8.96 20.26 -10.42
N PRO A 248 9.78 20.90 -11.27
CA PRO A 248 10.01 20.38 -12.62
C PRO A 248 10.64 18.99 -12.53
N LEU A 249 10.26 18.08 -13.43
CA LEU A 249 10.88 16.75 -13.51
C LEU A 249 12.29 16.84 -14.06
N LEU A 250 13.14 15.84 -13.78
CA LEU A 250 14.47 15.72 -14.39
C LEU A 250 14.42 15.76 -15.93
N SER A 251 13.34 15.23 -16.51
CA SER A 251 13.07 15.26 -17.95
C SER A 251 12.71 16.65 -18.50
N ASN A 252 12.37 17.61 -17.62
CA ASN A 252 12.04 18.97 -18.01
C ASN A 252 13.31 19.83 -18.06
N ALA A 253 13.48 20.58 -19.16
CA ALA A 253 14.61 21.48 -19.37
C ALA A 253 14.79 22.57 -18.30
N ALA A 254 13.72 22.91 -17.57
CA ALA A 254 13.78 23.87 -16.46
C ALA A 254 14.37 23.28 -15.17
N HIS A 255 14.60 21.97 -15.07
CA HIS A 255 15.17 21.36 -13.88
C HIS A 255 16.69 21.63 -13.79
N PRO A 256 17.23 22.04 -12.63
CA PRO A 256 18.65 22.32 -12.46
C PRO A 256 19.59 21.17 -12.88
N ASP A 257 19.19 19.92 -12.60
CA ASP A 257 19.96 18.72 -12.96
C ASP A 257 19.59 18.14 -14.34
N HIS A 258 18.80 18.86 -15.16
CA HIS A 258 18.38 18.38 -16.47
C HIS A 258 19.58 18.05 -17.38
N ALA A 259 20.68 18.80 -17.27
CA ALA A 259 21.89 18.52 -18.04
C ALA A 259 22.48 17.14 -17.73
N MET A 260 22.47 16.72 -16.46
CA MET A 260 22.93 15.39 -16.06
C MET A 260 21.96 14.31 -16.55
N PHE A 261 20.66 14.55 -16.41
CA PHE A 261 19.62 13.67 -16.96
C PHE A 261 19.79 13.46 -18.47
N LYS A 262 20.04 14.53 -19.21
CA LYS A 262 20.31 14.45 -20.65
C LYS A 262 21.56 13.60 -20.94
N GLY A 263 22.63 13.75 -20.17
CA GLY A 263 23.83 12.90 -20.30
C GLY A 263 23.53 11.42 -20.09
N ALA A 264 22.68 11.09 -19.11
CA ALA A 264 22.19 9.72 -18.92
C ALA A 264 21.37 9.22 -20.12
N VAL A 265 20.42 10.01 -20.61
CA VAL A 265 19.61 9.67 -21.80
C VAL A 265 20.51 9.41 -23.01
N ASP A 266 21.40 10.34 -23.34
CA ASP A 266 22.32 10.23 -24.48
C ASP A 266 23.22 8.98 -24.37
N GLY A 267 23.63 8.63 -23.14
CA GLY A 267 24.43 7.43 -22.88
C GLY A 267 23.62 6.13 -23.05
N LEU A 268 22.38 6.11 -22.55
CA LEU A 268 21.49 4.95 -22.67
C LEU A 268 21.04 4.70 -24.12
N GLU A 269 20.80 5.76 -24.90
CA GLU A 269 20.45 5.63 -26.31
C GLU A 269 21.57 4.95 -27.13
N LYS A 270 22.84 5.15 -26.75
CA LYS A 270 24.00 4.49 -27.38
C LYS A 270 24.07 2.98 -27.14
N LEU A 271 23.32 2.44 -26.17
CA LEU A 271 23.21 0.99 -25.95
C LEU A 271 22.39 0.29 -27.05
N GLY A 272 21.69 1.07 -27.88
CA GLY A 272 20.93 0.58 -29.02
C GLY A 272 19.45 0.37 -28.72
N PRO A 273 18.62 0.23 -29.77
CA PRO A 273 17.15 0.25 -29.66
C PRO A 273 16.55 -0.95 -28.93
N GLN A 274 17.31 -2.04 -28.76
CA GLN A 274 16.89 -3.24 -28.03
C GLN A 274 17.22 -3.18 -26.54
N ALA A 275 17.93 -2.14 -26.08
CA ALA A 275 18.32 -2.02 -24.68
C ALA A 275 17.13 -1.75 -23.76
N PHE A 276 16.06 -1.11 -24.27
CA PHE A 276 14.85 -0.78 -23.53
C PHE A 276 13.62 -1.03 -24.40
N HIS A 277 12.49 -1.42 -23.81
CA HIS A 277 11.27 -1.73 -24.55
C HIS A 277 10.62 -0.49 -25.16
N ASN A 278 10.82 0.68 -24.54
CA ASN A 278 10.29 1.96 -25.02
C ASN A 278 11.03 3.16 -24.42
N ARG A 279 10.74 4.35 -24.96
CA ARG A 279 11.26 5.65 -24.51
C ARG A 279 11.02 5.89 -23.00
N GLN A 280 9.84 5.56 -22.49
CA GLN A 280 9.50 5.80 -21.09
C GLN A 280 10.36 4.97 -20.14
N GLU A 281 10.66 3.72 -20.50
CA GLU A 281 11.57 2.88 -19.73
C GLU A 281 13.01 3.41 -19.72
N LEU A 282 13.49 3.91 -20.87
CA LEU A 282 14.78 4.57 -20.97
C LEU A 282 14.84 5.82 -20.10
N GLU A 283 13.80 6.66 -20.11
CA GLU A 283 13.74 7.89 -19.31
C GLU A 283 13.68 7.59 -17.80
N ARG A 284 12.95 6.56 -17.37
CA ARG A 284 12.98 6.05 -15.98
C ARG A 284 14.37 5.60 -15.56
N ALA A 285 15.05 4.84 -16.42
CA ALA A 285 16.41 4.40 -16.18
C ALA A 285 17.38 5.59 -16.12
N ALA A 286 17.25 6.58 -17.02
CA ALA A 286 18.07 7.79 -17.02
C ALA A 286 17.87 8.63 -15.75
N ALA A 287 16.63 8.78 -15.29
CA ALA A 287 16.32 9.54 -14.07
C ALA A 287 16.93 8.87 -12.83
N THR A 288 16.80 7.55 -12.70
CA THR A 288 17.41 6.79 -11.61
C THR A 288 18.94 6.85 -11.67
N LEU A 289 19.53 6.73 -12.87
CA LEU A 289 20.97 6.85 -13.04
C LEU A 289 21.49 8.25 -12.69
N THR A 290 20.70 9.29 -12.96
CA THR A 290 21.00 10.68 -12.58
C THR A 290 21.04 10.84 -11.06
N TYR A 291 20.07 10.24 -10.36
CA TYR A 291 20.06 10.19 -8.90
C TYR A 291 21.31 9.52 -8.34
N GLU A 292 21.59 8.29 -8.77
CA GLU A 292 22.72 7.48 -8.30
C GLU A 292 24.06 8.17 -8.57
N ALA A 293 24.21 8.79 -9.75
CA ALA A 293 25.39 9.59 -10.09
C ALA A 293 25.59 10.74 -9.11
N LYS A 294 24.53 11.51 -8.83
CA LYS A 294 24.61 12.69 -7.98
C LYS A 294 24.92 12.36 -6.52
N VAL A 295 24.28 11.33 -5.94
CA VAL A 295 24.59 10.88 -4.56
C VAL A 295 25.98 10.25 -4.46
N SER A 296 26.50 9.70 -5.56
CA SER A 296 27.88 9.21 -5.66
C SER A 296 28.91 10.34 -5.91
N GLY A 297 28.46 11.59 -5.97
CA GLY A 297 29.33 12.77 -6.10
C GLY A 297 29.74 13.11 -7.53
N LEU A 298 29.11 12.52 -8.55
CA LEU A 298 29.30 12.95 -9.94
C LEU A 298 28.57 14.28 -10.16
N ASN A 299 29.15 15.13 -11.01
CA ASN A 299 28.57 16.42 -11.42
C ASN A 299 28.05 16.40 -12.86
N ARG A 300 28.35 15.34 -13.62
CA ARG A 300 27.80 15.05 -14.95
C ARG A 300 27.95 13.56 -15.28
N ILE A 301 27.30 13.12 -16.36
CA ILE A 301 27.43 11.77 -16.90
C ILE A 301 27.97 11.90 -18.32
N ASP A 302 29.22 11.47 -18.53
CA ASP A 302 29.90 11.50 -19.83
C ASP A 302 29.63 10.22 -20.64
N HIS A 303 29.53 9.08 -19.94
CA HIS A 303 29.24 7.78 -20.53
C HIS A 303 28.27 6.96 -19.67
N VAL A 304 27.52 6.08 -20.34
CA VAL A 304 26.78 5.00 -19.68
C VAL A 304 27.23 3.67 -20.28
N VAL A 305 27.61 2.73 -19.42
CA VAL A 305 28.08 1.41 -19.83
C VAL A 305 27.36 0.30 -19.07
N PRO A 306 26.94 -0.79 -19.73
CA PRO A 306 26.39 -1.94 -19.04
C PRO A 306 27.50 -2.70 -18.31
N ASN A 307 27.15 -3.41 -17.25
CA ASN A 307 28.02 -4.43 -16.67
C ASN A 307 28.11 -5.66 -17.60
N ALA A 308 28.97 -6.63 -17.26
CA ALA A 308 29.28 -7.76 -18.13
C ALA A 308 28.07 -8.64 -18.51
N ASP A 309 27.09 -8.76 -17.61
CA ASP A 309 25.87 -9.56 -17.83
C ASP A 309 24.66 -8.72 -18.31
N GLY A 310 24.82 -7.40 -18.44
CA GLY A 310 23.78 -6.47 -18.87
C GLY A 310 22.68 -6.17 -17.83
N SER A 311 22.76 -6.72 -16.62
CA SER A 311 21.79 -6.51 -15.55
C SER A 311 21.97 -5.17 -14.80
N GLY A 312 23.12 -4.54 -14.95
CA GLY A 312 23.49 -3.28 -14.30
C GLY A 312 23.99 -2.23 -15.29
N LEU A 313 23.89 -0.97 -14.90
CA LEU A 313 24.34 0.19 -15.66
C LEU A 313 25.29 1.01 -14.80
N PHE A 314 26.37 1.51 -15.41
CA PHE A 314 27.28 2.46 -14.78
C PHE A 314 27.18 3.82 -15.45
N ALA A 315 26.93 4.86 -14.67
CA ALA A 315 27.21 6.24 -15.04
C ALA A 315 28.69 6.51 -14.82
N VAL A 316 29.36 7.12 -15.79
CA VAL A 316 30.79 7.41 -15.73
C VAL A 316 31.03 8.89 -16.03
N GLN A 317 31.80 9.55 -15.16
CA GLN A 317 32.37 10.87 -15.39
C GLN A 317 33.87 10.75 -15.67
N GLY A 318 34.34 11.37 -16.76
CA GLY A 318 35.70 11.24 -17.27
C GLY A 318 35.84 10.15 -18.34
N GLY A 319 37.08 9.89 -18.77
CA GLY A 319 37.36 8.87 -19.79
C GLY A 319 37.18 7.44 -19.28
N LEU A 320 36.69 6.53 -20.12
CA LEU A 320 36.45 5.13 -19.73
C LEU A 320 37.69 4.38 -19.25
N THR A 321 38.87 4.80 -19.71
CA THR A 321 40.18 4.24 -19.36
C THR A 321 40.97 5.14 -18.39
N ASP A 322 40.38 6.24 -17.93
CA ASP A 322 41.01 7.16 -17.00
C ASP A 322 40.92 6.60 -15.57
N PRO A 323 42.05 6.38 -14.86
CA PRO A 323 42.04 5.95 -13.46
C PRO A 323 41.38 6.97 -12.52
N GLY A 324 41.27 8.25 -12.93
CA GLY A 324 40.54 9.29 -12.22
C GLY A 324 39.03 9.32 -12.51
N SER A 325 38.51 8.40 -13.33
CA SER A 325 37.08 8.35 -13.64
C SER A 325 36.23 8.04 -12.41
N GLN A 326 35.13 8.78 -12.24
CA GLN A 326 34.15 8.53 -11.19
C GLN A 326 32.98 7.73 -11.75
N ARG A 327 32.42 6.83 -10.94
CA ARG A 327 31.36 5.93 -11.39
C ARG A 327 30.27 5.77 -10.35
N ALA A 328 29.04 5.64 -10.83
CA ALA A 328 27.89 5.22 -10.04
C ALA A 328 27.24 4.02 -10.72
N HIS A 329 26.66 3.11 -9.93
CA HIS A 329 26.06 1.87 -10.42
C HIS A 329 24.58 1.82 -10.09
N VAL A 330 23.77 1.32 -11.01
CA VAL A 330 22.35 1.02 -10.78
C VAL A 330 21.97 -0.33 -11.36
N ASN A 331 21.05 -1.04 -10.71
CA ASN A 331 20.40 -2.20 -11.30
C ASN A 331 19.44 -1.75 -12.42
N LYS A 332 19.57 -2.33 -13.62
CA LYS A 332 18.80 -1.94 -14.80
C LYS A 332 17.29 -2.19 -14.62
N ALA A 333 16.90 -3.33 -14.05
CA ALA A 333 15.49 -3.67 -13.86
C ALA A 333 14.82 -2.77 -12.81
N GLN A 334 15.55 -2.43 -11.74
CA GLN A 334 15.09 -1.45 -10.76
C GLN A 334 14.92 -0.07 -11.42
N ALA A 335 15.94 0.40 -12.13
CA ALA A 335 15.93 1.70 -12.79
C ALA A 335 14.81 1.82 -13.84
N ALA A 336 14.53 0.74 -14.56
CA ALA A 336 13.47 0.65 -15.55
C ALA A 336 12.05 0.67 -14.95
N ASN A 337 11.88 0.38 -13.66
CA ASN A 337 10.58 0.34 -12.99
C ASN A 337 10.33 1.54 -12.06
N GLN A 338 11.37 2.31 -11.73
CA GLN A 338 11.24 3.48 -10.88
C GLN A 338 10.72 4.70 -11.69
N PRO A 339 9.63 5.37 -11.27
CA PRO A 339 9.12 6.56 -11.95
C PRO A 339 10.13 7.71 -12.01
N VAL A 340 10.07 8.52 -13.07
CA VAL A 340 10.96 9.69 -13.24
C VAL A 340 10.74 10.69 -12.11
N GLU A 341 9.50 10.84 -11.66
CA GLU A 341 9.08 11.71 -10.58
C GLU A 341 9.72 11.32 -9.25
N GLN A 342 9.77 10.02 -8.95
CA GLN A 342 10.43 9.50 -7.76
C GLN A 342 11.93 9.84 -7.78
N SER A 343 12.63 9.55 -8.88
CA SER A 343 14.07 9.85 -8.99
C SER A 343 14.36 11.36 -9.01
N THR A 344 13.49 12.16 -9.63
CA THR A 344 13.56 13.64 -9.58
C THR A 344 13.54 14.13 -8.15
N PHE A 345 12.61 13.58 -7.37
CA PHE A 345 12.45 13.99 -6.00
C PHE A 345 13.62 13.55 -5.12
N GLN A 346 14.11 12.32 -5.28
CA GLN A 346 15.30 11.83 -4.56
C GLN A 346 16.53 12.71 -4.83
N VAL A 347 16.70 13.20 -6.07
CA VAL A 347 17.75 14.18 -6.44
C VAL A 347 17.63 15.49 -5.67
N GLN A 348 16.42 15.93 -5.31
CA GLN A 348 16.20 17.17 -4.57
C GLN A 348 16.42 17.01 -3.06
N GLN A 349 16.17 15.82 -2.51
CA GLN A 349 16.33 15.55 -1.07
C GLN A 349 17.73 15.13 -0.68
N ASP A 350 18.29 14.14 -1.36
CA ASP A 350 19.47 13.41 -0.87
C ASP A 350 20.78 13.91 -1.49
N ALA A 351 20.69 14.61 -2.62
CA ALA A 351 21.88 15.15 -3.23
C ALA A 351 22.44 16.29 -2.37
N PRO A 352 23.77 16.35 -2.15
CA PRO A 352 24.38 17.46 -1.44
C PRO A 352 23.94 18.76 -2.12
N GLN A 353 23.26 19.63 -1.36
CA GLN A 353 22.90 20.96 -1.84
C GLN A 353 24.19 21.63 -2.31
N GLN A 354 24.33 21.84 -3.62
CA GLN A 354 25.36 22.73 -4.12
C GLN A 354 25.11 24.07 -3.42
N ALA A 355 26.07 24.50 -2.61
CA ALA A 355 25.99 25.71 -1.84
C ALA A 355 25.52 26.84 -2.75
N ALA A 356 24.44 27.54 -2.35
CA ALA A 356 24.01 28.76 -3.02
C ALA A 356 25.23 29.68 -3.20
N PRO A 357 25.36 30.41 -4.32
CA PRO A 357 26.45 31.36 -4.48
C PRO A 357 26.39 32.33 -3.30
N THR A 358 27.42 32.24 -2.45
CA THR A 358 27.62 33.19 -1.36
C THR A 358 27.64 34.56 -2.02
N GLN A 359 26.66 35.41 -1.68
CA GLN A 359 26.71 36.80 -2.10
C GLN A 359 28.06 37.35 -1.67
N GLU A 360 28.91 37.67 -2.65
CA GLU A 360 30.16 38.38 -2.44
C GLU A 360 29.82 39.65 -1.65
N GLN A 361 30.17 39.66 -0.37
CA GLN A 361 30.22 40.89 0.40
C GLN A 361 31.28 41.77 -0.26
N LYS A 362 30.80 42.80 -0.95
CA LYS A 362 31.65 43.89 -1.46
C LYS A 362 32.62 44.33 -0.35
N PRO A 363 33.94 44.39 -0.61
CA PRO A 363 34.88 44.88 0.38
C PRO A 363 34.54 46.33 0.75
N LYS A 364 34.40 46.55 2.06
CA LYS A 364 34.22 47.87 2.65
C LYS A 364 35.53 48.63 2.43
N VAL A 365 35.54 49.55 1.48
CA VAL A 365 36.66 50.48 1.26
C VAL A 365 36.85 51.28 2.54
N LEU A 366 37.98 51.07 3.21
CA LEU A 366 38.42 51.90 4.32
C LEU A 366 39.00 53.18 3.70
N THR A 367 38.21 54.25 3.67
CA THR A 367 38.76 55.60 3.47
C THR A 367 39.47 56.02 4.75
N ALA A 368 40.75 56.34 4.60
CA ALA A 368 41.65 56.88 5.63
C ALA A 368 41.23 58.28 6.10
#